data_AF-A0A954N268-F1
#
_entry.id   AF-A0A954N268-F1
#
_cell.length_a   1.000
_cell.length_b   1.000
_cell.length_c   1.000
_cell.angle_alpha   90.00
_cell.angle_beta   90.00
_cell.angle_gamma   90.00
#
_symmetry.space_group_name_H-M   'P 1'
#
loop_
_entity.id
_entity.type
_entity.pdbx_description
1 polymer ?
#
loop_
_entity_poly.entity_id
_entity_poly.type
_entity_poly.pdbx_seq_one_letter_code
_entity_poly.pdbx_strand_id
1 'polypeptide(L)'
;MQRIPPTRPRPQLRRPFEHWLTIAISQICIMTLLVVMFTVDETDISPNAAVSKWGGMGSGLEVWQGEWWRIWTTQVHHADLLHLVMNLLFFLFFGRIMEPRLGAWRYALFLFGAAGFAGTLQTLFGPNFVGISGVVFAQWGWIVTERDRDSHLAERFPDSWAYMMVIVLCLGIPLEWTETVPIANACHFGGAIYGVVWGKLSTVVSIPLIRSSIWVASHFLLIPAVYFVTHPTWDPDYYWLLGDSAPSISEKIHYYELGLERDPEHKQLNTNLAITYMENKEPLKAWDTILHAVKANPADLKTLEVAREIGTLLLNQSRLLFDADTLREILRKHFGEQAPQWEQTLMHSSPLADAIPNRSSVKHAP
;
A
#
# COMPACT_ATOMS: atom_id res chain seq x y z
N MET A 1 34.62 57.19 21.39
CA MET A 1 34.48 56.32 20.20
C MET A 1 33.02 55.91 20.07
N GLN A 2 32.29 56.47 19.11
CA GLN A 2 30.91 56.09 18.81
C GLN A 2 30.91 54.70 18.15
N ARG A 3 30.09 53.77 18.67
CA ARG A 3 29.90 52.44 18.08
C ARG A 3 29.17 52.60 16.76
N ILE A 4 29.82 52.24 15.65
CA ILE A 4 29.20 52.11 14.34
C ILE A 4 28.15 50.99 14.46
N PRO A 5 26.87 51.21 14.11
CA PRO A 5 25.86 50.16 14.11
C PRO A 5 26.21 49.09 13.07
N PRO A 6 25.86 47.81 13.30
CA PRO A 6 26.11 46.75 12.33
C PRO A 6 25.43 47.11 11.01
N THR A 7 26.21 47.09 9.92
CA THR A 7 25.70 47.30 8.57
C THR A 7 24.59 46.29 8.30
N ARG A 8 23.38 46.77 7.97
CA ARG A 8 22.30 45.90 7.48
C ARG A 8 22.85 45.04 6.34
N PRO A 9 22.65 43.71 6.34
CA PRO A 9 23.07 42.89 5.21
C PRO A 9 22.43 43.46 3.94
N ARG A 10 23.23 43.65 2.89
CA ARG A 10 22.73 44.09 1.58
C ARG A 10 21.58 43.16 1.18
N PRO A 11 20.46 43.67 0.63
CA PRO A 11 19.46 42.80 0.04
C PRO A 11 20.16 42.00 -1.06
N GLN A 12 20.35 40.70 -0.83
CA GLN A 12 20.79 39.80 -1.88
C GLN A 12 19.74 39.93 -2.99
N LEU A 13 20.18 40.32 -4.19
CA LEU A 13 19.31 40.28 -5.38
C LEU A 13 18.75 38.85 -5.45
N ARG A 14 17.45 38.69 -5.20
CA ARG A 14 16.76 37.41 -5.33
C ARG A 14 17.00 36.92 -6.75
N ARG A 15 17.76 35.84 -6.92
CA ARG A 15 17.97 35.30 -8.26
C ARG A 15 16.63 34.69 -8.70
N PRO A 16 16.13 34.99 -9.90
CA PRO A 16 14.84 34.47 -10.38
C PRO A 16 14.77 32.94 -10.51
N PHE A 17 15.86 32.22 -10.20
CA PHE A 17 16.00 30.77 -10.30
C PHE A 17 16.17 30.05 -8.94
N GLU A 18 15.89 30.70 -7.80
CA GLU A 18 16.09 30.09 -6.48
C GLU A 18 15.05 29.01 -6.10
N HIS A 19 14.00 28.83 -6.90
CA HIS A 19 12.87 27.93 -6.60
C HIS A 19 12.40 27.10 -7.81
N TRP A 20 13.27 26.87 -8.78
CA TRP A 20 12.88 26.25 -10.05
C TRP A 20 12.38 24.81 -9.86
N LEU A 21 12.92 24.07 -8.90
CA LEU A 21 12.50 22.70 -8.65
C LEU A 21 11.09 22.65 -8.05
N THR A 22 10.79 23.55 -7.11
CA THR A 22 9.45 23.71 -6.55
C THR A 22 8.44 24.03 -7.67
N ILE A 23 8.80 24.93 -8.59
CA ILE A 23 7.95 25.28 -9.73
C ILE A 23 7.77 24.07 -10.65
N ALA A 24 8.86 23.38 -11.01
CA ALA A 24 8.82 22.23 -11.91
C ALA A 24 7.91 21.11 -11.38
N ILE A 25 8.03 20.75 -10.10
CA ILE A 25 7.18 19.73 -9.47
C ILE A 25 5.73 20.20 -9.42
N SER A 26 5.47 21.48 -9.14
CA SER A 26 4.12 22.03 -9.17
C SER A 26 3.48 21.93 -10.56
N GLN A 27 4.26 22.17 -11.62
CA GLN A 27 3.80 21.98 -12.99
C GLN A 27 3.53 20.51 -13.30
N ILE A 28 4.36 19.58 -12.83
CA ILE A 28 4.10 18.14 -12.97
C ILE A 28 2.77 17.78 -12.31
N CYS A 29 2.49 18.23 -11.09
CA CYS A 29 1.22 17.98 -10.41
C CYS A 29 0.00 18.55 -11.16
N ILE A 30 0.15 19.70 -11.80
CA ILE A 30 -0.90 20.29 -12.65
C ILE A 30 -1.09 19.43 -13.91
N MET A 31 0.00 19.07 -14.59
CA MET A 31 -0.03 18.29 -15.82
C MET A 31 -0.63 16.90 -15.60
N THR A 32 -0.28 16.21 -14.52
CA THR A 32 -0.85 14.89 -14.21
C THR A 32 -2.35 14.96 -13.94
N LEU A 33 -2.83 15.99 -13.22
CA LEU A 33 -4.27 16.19 -13.02
C LEU A 33 -4.97 16.48 -14.36
N LEU A 34 -4.41 17.35 -15.20
CA LEU A 34 -4.99 17.66 -16.51
C LEU A 34 -5.07 16.41 -17.39
N VAL A 35 -4.00 15.62 -17.46
CA VAL A 35 -3.99 14.37 -18.23
C VAL A 35 -5.10 13.44 -17.76
N VAL A 36 -5.24 13.24 -16.44
CA VAL A 36 -6.33 12.43 -15.88
C VAL A 36 -7.69 13.02 -16.29
N MET A 37 -7.93 14.32 -16.09
CA MET A 37 -9.20 14.96 -16.45
C MET A 37 -9.59 14.82 -17.93
N PHE A 38 -8.62 14.75 -18.84
CA PHE A 38 -8.88 14.60 -20.28
C PHE A 38 -8.95 13.13 -20.76
N THR A 39 -8.64 12.17 -19.90
CA THR A 39 -8.54 10.74 -20.26
C THR A 39 -9.38 9.82 -19.37
N VAL A 40 -10.06 10.37 -18.35
CA VAL A 40 -11.07 9.65 -17.57
C VAL A 40 -12.19 9.21 -18.52
N ASP A 41 -12.41 7.91 -18.58
CA ASP A 41 -13.55 7.33 -19.30
C ASP A 41 -14.79 7.38 -18.40
N GLU A 42 -16.00 7.51 -18.97
CA GLU A 42 -17.27 7.46 -18.21
C GLU A 42 -17.46 6.16 -17.42
N THR A 43 -16.68 5.11 -17.74
CA THR A 43 -16.70 3.80 -17.07
C THR A 43 -15.77 3.70 -15.86
N ASP A 44 -14.93 4.72 -15.58
CA ASP A 44 -14.02 4.68 -14.44
C ASP A 44 -14.80 4.86 -13.12
N ILE A 45 -14.86 3.79 -12.33
CA ILE A 45 -15.71 3.67 -11.14
C ILE A 45 -15.20 4.53 -9.97
N SER A 46 -13.94 5.02 -10.01
CA SER A 46 -13.40 5.94 -9.01
C SER A 46 -12.30 6.86 -9.56
N PRO A 47 -12.08 8.04 -8.94
CA PRO A 47 -10.97 8.93 -9.29
C PRO A 47 -9.58 8.27 -9.21
N ASN A 48 -9.39 7.31 -8.29
CA ASN A 48 -8.13 6.58 -8.15
C ASN A 48 -7.88 5.61 -9.31
N ALA A 49 -8.94 5.01 -9.88
CA ALA A 49 -8.80 4.13 -11.05
C ALA A 49 -8.25 4.89 -12.27
N ALA A 50 -8.75 6.10 -12.50
CA ALA A 50 -8.27 6.96 -13.59
C ALA A 50 -6.81 7.41 -13.38
N VAL A 51 -6.44 7.72 -12.13
CA VAL A 51 -5.07 8.06 -11.76
C VAL A 51 -4.10 6.87 -11.95
N SER A 52 -4.53 5.66 -11.63
CA SER A 52 -3.69 4.45 -11.77
C SER A 52 -3.27 4.18 -13.22
N LYS A 53 -4.15 4.44 -14.21
CA LYS A 53 -3.82 4.35 -15.65
C LYS A 53 -2.58 5.17 -16.03
N TRP A 54 -2.33 6.27 -15.32
CA TRP A 54 -1.23 7.19 -15.58
C TRP A 54 -0.06 7.08 -14.60
N GLY A 55 0.01 5.97 -13.86
CA GLY A 55 1.13 5.68 -12.97
C GLY A 55 0.92 6.06 -11.52
N GLY A 56 -0.27 6.50 -11.09
CA GLY A 56 -0.58 6.65 -9.67
C GLY A 56 -0.87 5.31 -8.97
N MET A 57 -1.12 5.34 -7.67
CA MET A 57 -1.45 4.12 -6.91
C MET A 57 -2.86 3.64 -7.25
N GLY A 58 -2.98 2.35 -7.58
CA GLY A 58 -4.26 1.69 -7.86
C GLY A 58 -4.73 0.84 -6.69
N SER A 59 -4.77 -0.47 -6.88
CA SER A 59 -5.18 -1.43 -5.85
C SER A 59 -4.06 -1.79 -4.86
N GLY A 60 -2.82 -1.37 -5.14
CA GLY A 60 -1.63 -1.75 -4.37
C GLY A 60 -0.98 -3.04 -4.86
N LEU A 61 -1.74 -3.93 -5.50
CA LEU A 61 -1.21 -5.16 -6.10
C LEU A 61 -0.15 -4.87 -7.16
N GLU A 62 -0.26 -3.73 -7.85
CA GLU A 62 0.71 -3.28 -8.85
C GLU A 62 2.12 -3.16 -8.25
N VAL A 63 2.22 -2.74 -6.98
CA VAL A 63 3.48 -2.61 -6.25
C VAL A 63 4.13 -3.98 -6.04
N TRP A 64 3.34 -5.00 -5.79
CA TRP A 64 3.79 -6.39 -5.64
C TRP A 64 4.12 -7.05 -6.98
N GLN A 65 3.55 -6.55 -8.08
CA GLN A 65 3.86 -6.94 -9.45
C GLN A 65 5.12 -6.25 -10.01
N GLY A 66 5.85 -5.51 -9.17
CA GLY A 66 7.10 -4.86 -9.55
C GLY A 66 6.96 -3.39 -9.93
N GLU A 67 5.76 -2.80 -9.88
CA GLU A 67 5.54 -1.37 -10.15
C GLU A 67 5.80 -0.49 -8.91
N TRP A 68 6.92 -0.75 -8.22
CA TRP A 68 7.30 -0.09 -6.97
C TRP A 68 7.44 1.44 -7.08
N TRP A 69 7.70 1.96 -8.29
CA TRP A 69 7.78 3.40 -8.56
C TRP A 69 6.45 4.12 -8.30
N ARG A 70 5.32 3.40 -8.25
CA ARG A 70 4.00 3.93 -7.91
C ARG A 70 3.94 4.59 -6.54
N ILE A 71 4.81 4.16 -5.60
CA ILE A 71 4.97 4.78 -4.28
C ILE A 71 5.36 6.27 -4.41
N TRP A 72 6.15 6.62 -5.44
CA TRP A 72 6.59 8.00 -5.70
C TRP A 72 5.67 8.74 -6.65
N THR A 73 5.29 8.14 -7.77
CA THR A 73 4.49 8.82 -8.80
C THR A 73 3.11 9.20 -8.28
N THR A 74 2.51 8.41 -7.39
CA THR A 74 1.22 8.77 -6.78
C THR A 74 1.24 10.09 -6.01
N GLN A 75 2.41 10.53 -5.52
CA GLN A 75 2.57 11.80 -4.81
C GLN A 75 2.37 13.02 -5.72
N VAL A 76 2.49 12.88 -7.04
CA VAL A 76 2.23 13.99 -7.98
C VAL A 76 0.86 13.91 -8.63
N HIS A 77 0.12 12.81 -8.46
CA HIS A 77 -1.28 12.73 -8.89
C HIS A 77 -2.20 13.31 -7.83
N HIS A 78 -3.35 13.83 -8.25
CA HIS A 78 -4.36 14.39 -7.34
C HIS A 78 -5.74 13.91 -7.80
N ALA A 79 -6.65 13.68 -6.84
CA ALA A 79 -8.00 13.22 -7.13
C ALA A 79 -8.88 14.30 -7.77
N ASP A 80 -8.66 15.56 -7.40
CA ASP A 80 -9.47 16.69 -7.83
C ASP A 80 -8.72 18.03 -7.74
N LEU A 81 -9.33 19.07 -8.31
CA LEU A 81 -8.77 20.42 -8.38
C LEU A 81 -8.60 21.07 -6.99
N LEU A 82 -9.55 20.88 -6.07
CA LEU A 82 -9.47 21.48 -4.74
C LEU A 82 -8.30 20.88 -3.95
N HIS A 83 -8.16 19.55 -3.99
CA HIS A 83 -7.05 18.84 -3.37
C HIS A 83 -5.70 19.30 -3.95
N LEU A 84 -5.59 19.43 -5.29
CA LEU A 84 -4.39 19.97 -5.93
C LEU A 84 -4.08 21.40 -5.46
N VAL A 85 -5.06 22.31 -5.49
CA VAL A 85 -4.86 23.71 -5.12
C VAL A 85 -4.39 23.80 -3.67
N MET A 86 -5.05 23.12 -2.74
CA MET A 86 -4.68 23.13 -1.33
C MET A 86 -3.24 22.62 -1.12
N ASN A 87 -2.86 21.52 -1.76
CA ASN A 87 -1.50 21.01 -1.66
C ASN A 87 -0.46 21.96 -2.28
N LEU A 88 -0.71 22.50 -3.47
CA LEU A 88 0.22 23.40 -4.14
C LEU A 88 0.40 24.72 -3.40
N LEU A 89 -0.63 25.24 -2.71
CA LEU A 89 -0.50 26.42 -1.87
C LEU A 89 0.57 26.22 -0.78
N PHE A 90 0.52 25.11 -0.05
CA PHE A 90 1.51 24.78 0.97
C PHE A 90 2.87 24.38 0.37
N PHE A 91 2.87 23.55 -0.67
CA PHE A 91 4.10 23.10 -1.32
C PHE A 91 4.92 24.26 -1.89
N LEU A 92 4.28 25.21 -2.57
CA LEU A 92 4.93 26.42 -3.09
C LEU A 92 5.43 27.31 -1.96
N PHE A 93 4.66 27.47 -0.89
CA PHE A 93 5.04 28.28 0.26
C PHE A 93 6.28 27.72 0.96
N PHE A 94 6.27 26.43 1.30
CA PHE A 94 7.40 25.78 1.97
C PHE A 94 8.60 25.60 1.04
N GLY A 95 8.39 25.28 -0.24
CA GLY A 95 9.48 25.19 -1.22
C GLY A 95 10.24 26.49 -1.40
N ARG A 96 9.56 27.64 -1.36
CA ARG A 96 10.20 28.97 -1.35
C ARG A 96 11.09 29.22 -0.13
N ILE A 97 10.83 28.54 0.98
CA ILE A 97 11.61 28.63 2.21
C ILE A 97 12.78 27.66 2.17
N MET A 98 12.54 26.42 1.73
CA MET A 98 13.49 25.31 1.83
C MET A 98 14.48 25.24 0.66
N GLU A 99 14.05 25.45 -0.57
CA GLU A 99 14.90 25.27 -1.77
C GLU A 99 16.15 26.17 -1.75
N PRO A 100 16.09 27.47 -1.39
CA PRO A 100 17.29 28.30 -1.30
C PRO A 100 18.21 27.93 -0.14
N ARG A 101 17.63 27.37 0.95
CA ARG A 101 18.39 26.98 2.15
C ARG A 101 19.15 25.68 1.94
N LEU A 102 18.50 24.70 1.31
CA LEU A 102 19.08 23.38 1.04
C LEU A 102 19.89 23.35 -0.26
N GLY A 103 19.56 24.23 -1.21
CA GLY A 103 19.99 24.13 -2.60
C GLY A 103 19.20 23.05 -3.33
N ALA A 104 19.07 23.20 -4.66
CA ALA A 104 18.19 22.36 -5.48
C ALA A 104 18.46 20.85 -5.34
N TRP A 105 19.73 20.42 -5.28
CA TRP A 105 20.07 18.99 -5.20
C TRP A 105 19.67 18.33 -3.88
N ARG A 106 19.98 18.98 -2.74
CA ARG A 106 19.58 18.44 -1.42
C ARG A 106 18.08 18.55 -1.23
N TYR A 107 17.47 19.60 -1.75
CA TYR A 107 16.02 19.73 -1.74
C TYR A 107 15.36 18.61 -2.56
N ALA A 108 15.86 18.30 -3.77
CA ALA A 108 15.39 17.16 -4.56
C ALA A 108 15.49 15.83 -3.79
N LEU A 109 16.63 15.59 -3.15
CA LEU A 109 16.85 14.38 -2.36
C LEU A 109 15.88 14.30 -1.18
N PHE A 110 15.66 15.42 -0.47
CA PHE A 110 14.68 15.52 0.61
C PHE A 110 13.25 15.24 0.12
N LEU A 111 12.84 15.83 -1.01
CA LEU A 111 11.51 15.61 -1.57
C LEU A 111 11.32 14.15 -2.00
N PHE A 112 12.32 13.56 -2.67
CA PHE A 112 12.29 12.16 -3.09
C PHE A 112 12.24 11.21 -1.89
N GLY A 113 13.02 11.51 -0.84
CA GLY A 113 13.03 10.71 0.37
C GLY A 113 11.74 10.84 1.18
N ALA A 114 11.17 12.05 1.27
CA ALA A 114 9.88 12.30 1.91
C ALA A 114 8.75 11.57 1.18
N ALA A 115 8.71 11.67 -0.15
CA ALA A 115 7.76 10.95 -1.00
C ALA A 115 7.86 9.43 -0.78
N GLY A 116 9.09 8.89 -0.82
CA GLY A 116 9.35 7.47 -0.60
C GLY A 116 8.95 7.00 0.80
N PHE A 117 9.32 7.73 1.86
CA PHE A 117 9.01 7.36 3.24
C PHE A 117 7.50 7.41 3.52
N ALA A 118 6.86 8.53 3.16
CA ALA A 118 5.44 8.75 3.39
C ALA A 118 4.60 7.74 2.59
N GLY A 119 4.94 7.52 1.32
CA GLY A 119 4.26 6.53 0.48
C GLY A 119 4.47 5.09 0.97
N THR A 120 5.70 4.71 1.32
CA THR A 120 5.99 3.36 1.86
C THR A 120 5.20 3.10 3.13
N LEU A 121 5.15 4.09 4.04
CA LEU A 121 4.38 3.95 5.27
C LEU A 121 2.88 3.82 4.95
N GLN A 122 2.34 4.62 4.04
CA GLN A 122 0.92 4.56 3.69
C GLN A 122 0.53 3.23 3.05
N THR A 123 1.37 2.65 2.18
CA THR A 123 1.10 1.35 1.55
C THR A 123 0.90 0.23 2.57
N LEU A 124 1.48 0.32 3.78
CA LEU A 124 1.23 -0.66 4.86
C LEU A 124 -0.19 -0.58 5.45
N PHE A 125 -0.86 0.56 5.32
CA PHE A 125 -2.21 0.80 5.85
C PHE A 125 -3.27 0.82 4.75
N GLY A 126 -2.86 0.82 3.48
CA GLY A 126 -3.74 0.69 2.34
C GLY A 126 -3.24 1.46 1.11
N PRO A 127 -3.68 1.04 -0.09
CA PRO A 127 -3.21 1.60 -1.36
C PRO A 127 -3.85 2.95 -1.71
N ASN A 128 -4.85 3.40 -0.94
CA ASN A 128 -5.67 4.55 -1.29
C ASN A 128 -4.99 5.87 -0.91
N PHE A 129 -4.00 6.30 -1.69
CA PHE A 129 -3.38 7.60 -1.50
C PHE A 129 -2.88 8.22 -2.80
N VAL A 130 -3.18 9.50 -2.95
CA VAL A 130 -2.70 10.37 -4.02
C VAL A 130 -2.38 11.74 -3.43
N GLY A 131 -1.45 12.46 -4.04
CA GLY A 131 -1.20 13.87 -3.72
C GLY A 131 0.08 14.09 -2.93
N ILE A 132 0.60 15.31 -3.05
CA ILE A 132 1.91 15.69 -2.53
C ILE A 132 1.87 16.01 -1.02
N SER A 133 0.74 15.81 -0.37
CA SER A 133 0.51 16.20 1.03
C SER A 133 1.49 15.56 2.03
N GLY A 134 1.91 14.31 1.81
CA GLY A 134 2.94 13.69 2.66
C GLY A 134 4.27 14.45 2.60
N VAL A 135 4.66 14.88 1.40
CA VAL A 135 5.84 15.73 1.18
C VAL A 135 5.66 17.12 1.80
N VAL A 136 4.45 17.69 1.72
CA VAL A 136 4.12 18.97 2.40
C VAL A 136 4.30 18.86 3.91
N PHE A 137 3.81 17.78 4.53
CA PHE A 137 4.02 17.52 5.96
C PHE A 137 5.50 17.29 6.29
N ALA A 138 6.28 16.70 5.39
CA ALA A 138 7.73 16.62 5.57
C ALA A 138 8.40 18.00 5.51
N GLN A 139 8.04 18.85 4.56
CA GLN A 139 8.54 20.22 4.50
C GLN A 139 8.21 20.98 5.78
N TRP A 140 6.96 20.87 6.25
CA TRP A 140 6.52 21.43 7.51
C TRP A 140 7.37 20.91 8.69
N GLY A 141 7.52 19.59 8.81
CA GLY A 141 8.32 18.94 9.85
C GLY A 141 9.77 19.41 9.87
N TRP A 142 10.38 19.62 8.71
CA TRP A 142 11.72 20.18 8.61
C TRP A 142 11.75 21.64 9.10
N ILE A 143 10.83 22.48 8.61
CA ILE A 143 10.76 23.92 8.97
C ILE A 143 10.56 24.10 10.47
N VAL A 144 9.70 23.32 11.13
CA VAL A 144 9.46 23.45 12.58
C VAL A 144 10.69 23.11 13.43
N THR A 145 11.61 22.29 12.93
CA THR A 145 12.88 22.02 13.63
C THR A 145 14.00 23.01 13.31
N GLU A 146 13.88 23.75 12.21
CA GLU A 146 14.86 24.76 11.78
C GLU A 146 14.54 26.13 12.36
N ARG A 147 13.26 26.43 12.62
CA ARG A 147 12.86 27.71 13.24
C ARG A 147 13.37 27.89 14.66
N ASP A 148 13.59 26.81 15.41
CA ASP A 148 14.14 26.87 16.78
C ASP A 148 15.56 27.47 16.83
N ARG A 149 16.24 27.54 15.68
CA ARG A 149 17.63 28.04 15.54
C ARG A 149 17.79 29.18 14.54
N ASP A 150 16.75 29.51 13.78
CA ASP A 150 16.71 30.62 12.82
C ASP A 150 15.57 31.56 13.20
N SER A 151 15.90 32.64 13.93
CA SER A 151 14.90 33.63 14.37
C SER A 151 14.17 34.31 13.21
N HIS A 152 14.84 34.48 12.06
CA HIS A 152 14.19 35.02 10.87
C HIS A 152 13.20 34.04 10.25
N LEU A 153 13.46 32.72 10.35
CA LEU A 153 12.49 31.71 9.97
C LEU A 153 11.32 31.66 10.96
N ALA A 154 11.58 31.76 12.26
CA ALA A 154 10.54 31.79 13.29
C ALA A 154 9.60 33.00 13.14
N GLU A 155 10.11 34.16 12.74
CA GLU A 155 9.30 35.35 12.42
C GLU A 155 8.43 35.14 11.17
N ARG A 156 8.96 34.49 10.12
CA ARG A 156 8.23 34.23 8.87
C ARG A 156 7.24 33.06 8.96
N PHE A 157 7.49 32.13 9.87
CA PHE A 157 6.66 30.97 10.14
C PHE A 157 6.38 30.92 11.64
N PRO A 158 5.38 31.69 12.13
CA PRO A 158 5.06 31.80 13.55
C PRO A 158 4.38 30.54 14.09
N ASP A 159 4.27 30.44 15.42
CA ASP A 159 3.73 29.26 16.11
C ASP A 159 2.31 28.92 15.66
N SER A 160 1.50 29.93 15.35
CA SER A 160 0.14 29.73 14.84
C SER A 160 0.09 28.91 13.55
N TRP A 161 1.05 29.09 12.64
CA TRP A 161 1.14 28.27 11.43
C TRP A 161 1.62 26.86 11.73
N ALA A 162 2.54 26.70 12.69
CA ALA A 162 2.96 25.38 13.14
C ALA A 162 1.80 24.59 13.76
N TYR A 163 1.02 25.23 14.66
CA TYR A 163 -0.15 24.63 15.29
C TYR A 163 -1.29 24.36 14.32
N MET A 164 -1.51 25.23 13.33
CA MET A 164 -2.51 24.99 12.29
C MET A 164 -2.25 23.65 11.56
N MET A 165 -1.00 23.33 11.24
CA MET A 165 -0.68 22.06 10.56
C MET A 165 -0.89 20.85 11.47
N VAL A 166 -0.62 20.98 12.77
CA VAL A 166 -0.96 19.94 13.76
C VAL A 166 -2.48 19.74 13.82
N ILE A 167 -3.25 20.83 13.83
CA ILE A 167 -4.71 20.76 13.83
C ILE A 167 -5.22 20.05 12.57
N VAL A 168 -4.72 20.41 11.38
CA VAL A 168 -5.09 19.74 10.12
C VAL A 168 -4.79 18.25 10.19
N LEU A 169 -3.61 17.86 10.69
CA LEU A 169 -3.21 16.47 10.86
C LEU A 169 -4.14 15.71 11.83
N CYS A 170 -4.48 16.32 12.96
CA CYS A 170 -5.36 15.69 13.95
C CYS A 170 -6.82 15.63 13.51
N LEU A 171 -7.31 16.62 12.76
CA LEU A 171 -8.66 16.61 12.19
C LEU A 171 -8.82 15.55 11.09
N GLY A 172 -7.73 15.20 10.40
CA GLY A 172 -7.73 14.12 9.42
C GLY A 172 -8.07 12.75 10.01
N ILE A 173 -7.70 12.49 11.26
CA ILE A 173 -7.89 11.18 11.94
C ILE A 173 -9.37 10.77 12.01
N PRO A 174 -10.27 11.54 12.65
CA PRO A 174 -11.67 11.15 12.74
C PRO A 174 -12.34 11.09 11.35
N LEU A 175 -11.94 11.94 10.41
CA LEU A 175 -12.52 11.99 9.06
C LEU A 175 -12.16 10.76 8.21
N GLU A 176 -10.93 10.24 8.34
CA GLU A 176 -10.53 8.96 7.73
C GLU A 176 -11.23 7.79 8.43
N TRP A 177 -11.23 7.78 9.77
CA TRP A 177 -11.84 6.69 10.55
C TRP A 177 -13.34 6.54 10.28
N THR A 178 -14.06 7.64 10.06
CA THR A 178 -15.48 7.63 9.69
C THR A 178 -15.71 7.46 8.19
N GLU A 179 -14.67 7.17 7.41
CA GLU A 179 -14.68 7.00 5.94
C GLU A 179 -15.34 8.18 5.21
N THR A 180 -15.38 9.35 5.85
CA THR A 180 -16.10 10.53 5.36
C THR A 180 -15.31 11.22 4.26
N VAL A 181 -13.98 11.19 4.36
CA VAL A 181 -13.05 11.69 3.35
C VAL A 181 -11.89 10.70 3.26
N PRO A 182 -11.47 10.28 2.05
CA PRO A 182 -10.29 9.43 1.88
C PRO A 182 -9.02 10.24 2.16
N ILE A 183 -8.61 10.28 3.43
CA ILE A 183 -7.42 11.01 3.89
C ILE A 183 -6.34 9.98 4.21
N ALA A 184 -5.20 10.06 3.53
CA ALA A 184 -4.06 9.18 3.77
C ALA A 184 -3.27 9.63 5.02
N ASN A 185 -3.79 9.43 6.23
CA ASN A 185 -3.14 9.97 7.44
C ASN A 185 -1.77 9.32 7.70
N ALA A 186 -1.59 8.02 7.41
CA ALA A 186 -0.27 7.40 7.52
C ALA A 186 0.77 8.09 6.62
N CYS A 187 0.38 8.53 5.43
CA CYS A 187 1.21 9.37 4.55
C CYS A 187 1.56 10.71 5.21
N HIS A 188 0.58 11.40 5.81
CA HIS A 188 0.79 12.71 6.45
C HIS A 188 1.69 12.62 7.69
N PHE A 189 1.41 11.67 8.59
CA PHE A 189 2.25 11.42 9.77
C PHE A 189 3.65 10.96 9.38
N GLY A 190 3.76 10.07 8.39
CA GLY A 190 5.05 9.62 7.86
C GLY A 190 5.88 10.79 7.32
N GLY A 191 5.25 11.67 6.54
CA GLY A 191 5.84 12.92 6.08
C GLY A 191 6.35 13.78 7.23
N ALA A 192 5.49 14.10 8.20
CA ALA A 192 5.85 14.91 9.36
C ALA A 192 7.05 14.34 10.14
N ILE A 193 7.03 13.03 10.41
CA ILE A 193 8.12 12.31 11.08
C ILE A 193 9.42 12.44 10.28
N TYR A 194 9.36 12.18 8.97
CA TYR A 194 10.50 12.30 8.07
C TYR A 194 11.10 13.70 8.12
N GLY A 195 10.26 14.73 8.00
CA GLY A 195 10.66 16.14 8.08
C GLY A 195 11.40 16.48 9.37
N VAL A 196 10.82 16.10 10.52
CA VAL A 196 11.42 16.36 11.84
C VAL A 196 12.76 15.64 11.99
N VAL A 197 12.85 14.37 11.58
CA VAL A 197 14.09 13.58 11.68
C VAL A 197 15.20 14.19 10.82
N TRP A 198 14.92 14.55 9.56
CA TRP A 198 15.94 15.13 8.66
C TRP A 198 16.30 16.58 9.00
N GLY A 199 15.36 17.33 9.57
CA GLY A 199 15.62 18.63 10.14
C GLY A 199 16.57 18.54 11.33
N LYS A 200 16.35 17.61 12.27
CA LYS A 200 17.28 17.34 13.37
C LYS A 200 18.64 16.80 12.90
N LEU A 201 18.67 15.87 11.96
CA LEU A 201 19.94 15.34 11.39
C LEU A 201 20.83 16.44 10.80
N SER A 202 20.23 17.56 10.37
CA SER A 202 20.96 18.74 9.91
C SER A 202 21.76 19.46 11.02
N THR A 203 21.69 18.99 12.28
CA THR A 203 22.45 19.54 13.44
C THR A 203 23.16 18.50 14.30
N VAL A 204 22.89 17.21 14.15
CA VAL A 204 23.39 16.16 15.07
C VAL A 204 24.92 16.06 15.13
N VAL A 205 25.62 16.43 14.06
CA VAL A 205 27.09 16.29 13.96
C VAL A 205 27.76 17.63 13.76
N SER A 206 28.73 17.96 14.63
CA SER A 206 29.45 19.24 14.61
C SER A 206 30.35 19.40 13.38
N ILE A 207 30.82 18.29 12.80
CA ILE A 207 31.71 18.29 11.62
C ILE A 207 30.86 18.38 10.34
N PRO A 208 30.92 19.48 9.57
CA PRO A 208 30.00 19.72 8.45
C PRO A 208 30.04 18.68 7.34
N LEU A 209 31.22 18.15 7.02
CA LEU A 209 31.39 17.12 5.98
C LEU A 209 30.71 15.81 6.41
N ILE A 210 31.02 15.31 7.60
CA ILE A 210 30.45 14.08 8.15
C ILE A 210 28.93 14.21 8.29
N ARG A 211 28.46 15.36 8.79
CA ARG A 211 27.04 15.67 8.88
C ARG A 211 26.35 15.59 7.52
N SER A 212 26.93 16.21 6.50
CA SER A 212 26.38 16.15 5.14
C SER A 212 26.35 14.72 4.60
N SER A 213 27.39 13.94 4.85
CA SER A 213 27.46 12.55 4.40
C SER A 213 26.40 11.68 5.08
N ILE A 214 26.21 11.82 6.41
CA ILE A 214 25.17 11.10 7.15
C ILE A 214 23.78 11.50 6.67
N TRP A 215 23.54 12.81 6.50
CA TRP A 215 22.25 13.33 6.03
C TRP A 215 21.90 12.79 4.64
N VAL A 216 22.87 12.70 3.72
CA VAL A 216 22.65 12.09 2.40
C VAL A 216 22.44 10.57 2.56
N ALA A 217 23.32 9.90 3.29
CA ALA A 217 23.32 8.45 3.43
C ALA A 217 22.05 7.90 4.10
N SER A 218 21.43 8.65 5.01
CA SER A 218 20.21 8.21 5.69
C SER A 218 19.03 8.01 4.74
N HIS A 219 19.02 8.63 3.56
CA HIS A 219 17.97 8.41 2.56
C HIS A 219 18.01 7.00 1.98
N PHE A 220 19.17 6.32 2.00
CA PHE A 220 19.28 4.93 1.54
C PHE A 220 18.60 3.93 2.50
N LEU A 221 18.23 4.34 3.71
CA LEU A 221 17.40 3.52 4.62
C LEU A 221 16.00 3.25 4.03
N LEU A 222 15.59 4.00 3.00
CA LEU A 222 14.35 3.75 2.27
C LEU A 222 14.40 2.48 1.42
N ILE A 223 15.58 2.05 0.95
CA ILE A 223 15.71 0.86 0.10
C ILE A 223 15.16 -0.39 0.80
N PRO A 224 15.62 -0.77 2.02
CA PRO A 224 15.06 -1.93 2.70
C PRO A 224 13.59 -1.75 3.08
N ALA A 225 13.14 -0.53 3.42
CA ALA A 225 11.74 -0.28 3.74
C ALA A 225 10.81 -0.48 2.53
N VAL A 226 11.19 0.04 1.36
CA VAL A 226 10.46 -0.14 0.11
C VAL A 226 10.48 -1.60 -0.33
N TYR A 227 11.62 -2.28 -0.18
CA TYR A 227 11.73 -3.72 -0.45
C TYR A 227 10.75 -4.52 0.42
N PHE A 228 10.68 -4.22 1.72
CA PHE A 228 9.78 -4.87 2.67
C PHE A 228 8.31 -4.73 2.25
N VAL A 229 7.89 -3.54 1.84
CA VAL A 229 6.49 -3.26 1.45
C VAL A 229 6.12 -3.80 0.05
N THR A 230 7.11 -3.91 -0.84
CA THR A 230 6.93 -4.50 -2.18
C THR A 230 6.97 -6.02 -2.17
N HIS A 231 7.56 -6.62 -1.14
CA HIS A 231 7.64 -8.06 -0.95
C HIS A 231 7.12 -8.44 0.44
N PRO A 232 5.81 -8.26 0.71
CA PRO A 232 5.26 -8.52 2.03
C PRO A 232 5.14 -10.04 2.27
N THR A 233 6.28 -10.67 2.59
CA THR A 233 6.39 -12.13 2.75
C THR A 233 5.60 -12.68 3.94
N TRP A 234 5.00 -11.81 4.76
CA TRP A 234 4.09 -12.16 5.84
C TRP A 234 2.62 -12.22 5.40
N ASP A 235 2.29 -11.64 4.25
CA ASP A 235 0.92 -11.52 3.74
C ASP A 235 0.59 -12.72 2.84
N PRO A 236 -0.46 -13.51 3.12
CA PRO A 236 -0.85 -14.63 2.26
C PRO A 236 -1.30 -14.20 0.85
N ASP A 237 -1.89 -13.02 0.68
CA ASP A 237 -2.36 -12.52 -0.62
C ASP A 237 -1.18 -12.26 -1.59
N TYR A 238 -0.01 -11.93 -1.05
CA TYR A 238 1.21 -11.80 -1.83
C TYR A 238 1.60 -13.13 -2.49
N TYR A 239 1.50 -14.24 -1.76
CA TYR A 239 1.79 -15.57 -2.32
C TYR A 239 0.70 -16.05 -3.27
N TRP A 240 -0.56 -15.66 -3.03
CA TRP A 240 -1.62 -15.90 -3.98
C TRP A 240 -1.31 -15.23 -5.33
N LEU A 241 -0.88 -13.97 -5.32
CA LEU A 241 -0.48 -13.23 -6.51
C LEU A 241 0.74 -13.84 -7.22
N LEU A 242 1.77 -14.24 -6.47
CA LEU A 242 2.94 -14.92 -7.04
C LEU A 242 2.55 -16.26 -7.68
N GLY A 243 1.68 -17.04 -7.03
CA GLY A 243 1.17 -18.29 -7.58
C GLY A 243 0.30 -18.08 -8.83
N ASP A 244 -0.53 -17.04 -8.87
CA ASP A 244 -1.35 -16.75 -10.05
C ASP A 244 -0.50 -16.37 -11.27
N SER A 245 0.58 -15.63 -11.04
CA SER A 245 1.53 -15.18 -12.08
C SER A 245 2.65 -16.17 -12.40
N ALA A 246 2.78 -17.28 -11.65
CA ALA A 246 3.90 -18.21 -11.81
C ALA A 246 3.84 -18.99 -13.13
N PRO A 247 5.00 -19.16 -13.82
CA PRO A 247 5.08 -19.77 -15.14
C PRO A 247 4.94 -21.29 -15.15
N SER A 248 5.19 -21.96 -14.02
CA SER A 248 5.21 -23.43 -13.92
C SER A 248 4.29 -23.94 -12.81
N ILE A 249 3.66 -25.11 -13.02
CA ILE A 249 2.78 -25.75 -12.02
C ILE A 249 3.52 -25.96 -10.69
N SER A 250 4.80 -26.33 -10.73
CA SER A 250 5.62 -26.49 -9.52
C SER A 250 5.80 -25.19 -8.74
N GLU A 251 6.00 -24.06 -9.41
CA GLU A 251 6.11 -22.75 -8.75
C GLU A 251 4.74 -22.30 -8.20
N LYS A 252 3.64 -22.55 -8.92
CA LYS A 252 2.29 -22.30 -8.43
C LYS A 252 2.04 -23.00 -7.10
N ILE A 253 2.29 -24.33 -7.06
CA ILE A 253 2.15 -25.14 -5.84
C ILE A 253 3.02 -24.56 -4.73
N HIS A 254 4.30 -24.30 -5.01
CA HIS A 254 5.22 -23.77 -4.02
C HIS A 254 4.72 -22.45 -3.40
N TYR A 255 4.28 -21.49 -4.21
CA TYR A 255 3.77 -20.23 -3.70
C TYR A 255 2.47 -20.41 -2.93
N TYR A 256 1.52 -21.19 -3.44
CA TYR A 256 0.27 -21.42 -2.72
C TYR A 256 0.49 -22.12 -1.37
N GLU A 257 1.40 -23.08 -1.29
CA GLU A 257 1.80 -23.73 -0.03
C GLU A 257 2.42 -22.71 0.95
N LEU A 258 3.34 -21.85 0.48
CA LEU A 258 3.88 -20.78 1.32
C LEU A 258 2.77 -19.84 1.84
N GLY A 259 1.80 -19.48 1.00
CA GLY A 259 0.66 -18.68 1.45
C GLY A 259 -0.13 -19.37 2.57
N LEU A 260 -0.42 -20.68 2.41
CA LEU A 260 -1.16 -21.46 3.39
C LEU A 260 -0.39 -21.76 4.69
N GLU A 261 0.94 -21.71 4.68
CA GLU A 261 1.72 -21.72 5.93
C GLU A 261 1.44 -20.49 6.81
N ARG A 262 1.04 -19.35 6.21
CA ARG A 262 0.75 -18.09 6.91
C ARG A 262 -0.72 -18.00 7.30
N ASP A 263 -1.60 -18.40 6.39
CA ASP A 263 -3.04 -18.52 6.65
C ASP A 263 -3.59 -19.83 6.08
N PRO A 264 -3.68 -20.89 6.92
CA PRO A 264 -4.19 -22.20 6.49
C PRO A 264 -5.65 -22.17 6.02
N GLU A 265 -6.46 -21.20 6.47
CA GLU A 265 -7.88 -21.11 6.14
C GLU A 265 -8.15 -20.17 4.95
N HIS A 266 -7.10 -19.65 4.32
CA HIS A 266 -7.20 -18.71 3.21
C HIS A 266 -7.92 -19.32 2.02
N LYS A 267 -9.07 -18.74 1.66
CA LYS A 267 -10.02 -19.35 0.71
C LYS A 267 -9.42 -19.50 -0.68
N GLN A 268 -8.95 -18.39 -1.26
CA GLN A 268 -8.43 -18.33 -2.62
C GLN A 268 -7.22 -19.23 -2.82
N LEU A 269 -6.31 -19.29 -1.83
CA LEU A 269 -5.12 -20.13 -1.86
C LEU A 269 -5.49 -21.61 -1.84
N ASN A 270 -6.38 -22.03 -0.93
CA ASN A 270 -6.82 -23.42 -0.86
C ASN A 270 -7.54 -23.85 -2.16
N THR A 271 -8.44 -23.02 -2.68
CA THR A 271 -9.14 -23.30 -3.94
C THR A 271 -8.16 -23.41 -5.11
N ASN A 272 -7.26 -22.44 -5.26
CA ASN A 272 -6.30 -22.42 -6.37
C ASN A 272 -5.28 -23.57 -6.26
N LEU A 273 -4.85 -23.92 -5.05
CA LEU A 273 -3.96 -25.05 -4.82
C LEU A 273 -4.63 -26.38 -5.19
N ALA A 274 -5.88 -26.59 -4.81
CA ALA A 274 -6.62 -27.80 -5.20
C ALA A 274 -6.76 -27.94 -6.72
N ILE A 275 -7.08 -26.85 -7.43
CA ILE A 275 -7.12 -26.83 -8.90
C ILE A 275 -5.74 -27.16 -9.47
N THR A 276 -4.69 -26.55 -8.94
CA THR A 276 -3.31 -26.78 -9.40
C THR A 276 -2.85 -28.22 -9.16
N TYR A 277 -3.28 -28.87 -8.08
CA TYR A 277 -3.04 -30.29 -7.86
C TYR A 277 -3.76 -31.18 -8.88
N MET A 278 -4.98 -30.82 -9.29
CA MET A 278 -5.65 -31.52 -10.40
C MET A 278 -4.85 -31.41 -11.70
N GLU A 279 -4.35 -30.21 -12.01
CA GLU A 279 -3.49 -29.97 -13.19
C GLU A 279 -2.17 -30.77 -13.09
N ASN A 280 -1.60 -30.88 -11.89
CA ASN A 280 -0.38 -31.65 -11.64
C ASN A 280 -0.59 -33.18 -11.59
N LYS A 281 -1.81 -33.67 -11.85
CA LYS A 281 -2.19 -35.08 -11.76
C LYS A 281 -2.02 -35.68 -10.36
N GLU A 282 -2.31 -34.88 -9.33
CA GLU A 282 -2.33 -35.27 -7.92
C GLU A 282 -3.76 -35.21 -7.35
N PRO A 283 -4.70 -36.02 -7.88
CA PRO A 283 -6.13 -35.87 -7.60
C PRO A 283 -6.51 -36.06 -6.12
N LEU A 284 -5.84 -36.97 -5.42
CA LEU A 284 -6.12 -37.21 -4.00
C LEU A 284 -5.65 -36.05 -3.11
N LYS A 285 -4.56 -35.37 -3.48
CA LYS A 285 -4.14 -34.14 -2.79
C LYS A 285 -5.11 -33.01 -3.07
N ALA A 286 -5.53 -32.83 -4.33
CA ALA A 286 -6.56 -31.85 -4.68
C ALA A 286 -7.84 -32.04 -3.86
N TRP A 287 -8.28 -33.29 -3.71
CA TRP A 287 -9.45 -33.64 -2.90
C TRP A 287 -9.26 -33.31 -1.42
N ASP A 288 -8.13 -33.71 -0.81
CA ASP A 288 -7.85 -33.39 0.60
C ASP A 288 -7.78 -31.86 0.84
N THR A 289 -7.13 -31.12 -0.06
CA THR A 289 -7.00 -29.65 0.02
C THR A 289 -8.34 -28.93 -0.13
N ILE A 290 -9.17 -29.28 -1.12
CA ILE A 290 -10.44 -28.57 -1.31
C ILE A 290 -11.43 -28.86 -0.18
N LEU A 291 -11.42 -30.08 0.39
CA LEU A 291 -12.27 -30.40 1.53
C LEU A 291 -11.85 -29.65 2.80
N HIS A 292 -10.54 -29.40 2.98
CA HIS A 292 -10.06 -28.51 4.04
C HIS A 292 -10.66 -27.11 3.90
N ALA A 293 -10.65 -26.56 2.68
CA ALA A 293 -11.24 -25.26 2.35
C ALA A 293 -12.74 -25.19 2.65
N VAL A 294 -13.50 -26.21 2.22
CA VAL A 294 -14.95 -26.32 2.48
C VAL A 294 -15.22 -26.40 3.98
N LYS A 295 -14.41 -27.15 4.73
CA LYS A 295 -14.57 -27.27 6.18
C LYS A 295 -14.33 -25.94 6.90
N ALA A 296 -13.29 -25.20 6.51
CA ALA A 296 -13.00 -23.89 7.07
C ALA A 296 -14.11 -22.88 6.74
N ASN A 297 -14.66 -22.94 5.52
CA ASN A 297 -15.63 -21.98 5.01
C ASN A 297 -16.82 -22.64 4.28
N PRO A 298 -17.74 -23.30 4.99
CA PRO A 298 -18.80 -24.10 4.37
C PRO A 298 -19.89 -23.28 3.68
N ALA A 299 -19.88 -21.95 3.82
CA ALA A 299 -20.81 -21.03 3.15
C ALA A 299 -20.23 -20.44 1.85
N ASP A 300 -18.97 -20.71 1.51
CA ASP A 300 -18.36 -20.15 0.31
C ASP A 300 -18.77 -20.92 -0.95
N LEU A 301 -19.70 -20.33 -1.73
CA LEU A 301 -20.28 -20.96 -2.90
C LEU A 301 -19.24 -21.32 -3.97
N LYS A 302 -18.21 -20.47 -4.14
CA LYS A 302 -17.16 -20.71 -5.14
C LYS A 302 -16.30 -21.92 -4.77
N THR A 303 -15.88 -22.02 -3.51
CA THR A 303 -15.17 -23.20 -3.00
C THR A 303 -16.03 -24.47 -3.11
N LEU A 304 -17.32 -24.38 -2.79
CA LEU A 304 -18.25 -25.52 -2.90
C LEU A 304 -18.42 -26.00 -4.34
N GLU A 305 -18.49 -25.08 -5.30
CA GLU A 305 -18.59 -25.40 -6.73
C GLU A 305 -17.34 -26.16 -7.21
N VAL A 306 -16.15 -25.63 -6.92
CA VAL A 306 -14.87 -26.29 -7.25
C VAL A 306 -14.76 -27.66 -6.57
N ALA A 307 -15.12 -27.74 -5.28
CA ALA A 307 -15.15 -29.01 -4.55
C ALA A 307 -16.07 -30.02 -5.23
N ARG A 308 -17.24 -29.58 -5.70
CA ARG A 308 -18.19 -30.46 -6.37
C ARG A 308 -17.68 -30.97 -7.71
N GLU A 309 -17.07 -30.09 -8.50
CA GLU A 309 -16.47 -30.45 -9.79
C GLU A 309 -15.38 -31.51 -9.61
N ILE A 310 -14.46 -31.28 -8.66
CA ILE A 310 -13.42 -32.25 -8.31
C ILE A 310 -14.05 -33.55 -7.82
N GLY A 311 -14.95 -33.50 -6.83
CA GLY A 311 -15.56 -34.69 -6.23
C GLY A 311 -16.29 -35.58 -7.24
N THR A 312 -17.08 -34.96 -8.13
CA THR A 312 -17.82 -35.66 -9.18
C THR A 312 -16.88 -36.26 -10.23
N LEU A 313 -15.85 -35.52 -10.64
CA LEU A 313 -14.85 -36.01 -11.58
C LEU A 313 -14.10 -37.22 -11.02
N LEU A 314 -13.65 -37.14 -9.77
CA LEU A 314 -12.92 -38.21 -9.10
C LEU A 314 -13.79 -39.44 -8.87
N LEU A 315 -15.06 -39.26 -8.49
CA LEU A 315 -15.98 -40.38 -8.34
C LEU A 315 -16.18 -41.13 -9.66
N ASN A 316 -16.32 -40.41 -10.78
CA ASN A 316 -16.45 -41.02 -12.10
C ASN A 316 -15.18 -41.75 -12.55
N GLN A 317 -14.00 -41.23 -12.20
CA GLN A 317 -12.70 -41.81 -12.55
C GLN A 317 -12.23 -42.91 -11.60
N SER A 318 -12.82 -43.05 -10.41
CA SER A 318 -12.43 -44.03 -9.39
C SER A 318 -12.38 -45.47 -9.94
N ARG A 319 -13.30 -45.82 -10.84
CA ARG A 319 -13.31 -47.15 -11.49
C ARG A 319 -12.05 -47.47 -12.30
N LEU A 320 -11.23 -46.48 -12.63
CA LEU A 320 -10.06 -46.59 -13.49
C LEU A 320 -8.74 -46.24 -12.80
N LEU A 321 -8.75 -45.34 -11.80
CA LEU A 321 -7.52 -44.75 -11.25
C LEU A 321 -7.27 -45.06 -9.75
N PHE A 322 -8.30 -45.22 -8.92
CA PHE A 322 -8.19 -45.44 -7.47
C PHE A 322 -9.56 -45.80 -6.85
N ASP A 323 -9.59 -46.50 -5.71
CA ASP A 323 -10.86 -46.93 -5.10
C ASP A 323 -11.74 -45.74 -4.63
N ALA A 324 -13.05 -45.83 -4.86
CA ALA A 324 -14.03 -44.86 -4.38
C ALA A 324 -14.05 -44.78 -2.84
N ASP A 325 -13.67 -45.86 -2.15
CA ASP A 325 -13.57 -45.87 -0.70
C ASP A 325 -12.45 -44.97 -0.17
N THR A 326 -11.36 -44.77 -0.93
CA THR A 326 -10.32 -43.79 -0.58
C THR A 326 -10.86 -42.37 -0.57
N LEU A 327 -11.70 -41.99 -1.54
CA LEU A 327 -12.34 -40.66 -1.56
C LEU A 327 -13.22 -40.45 -0.34
N ARG A 328 -14.00 -41.47 0.04
CA ARG A 328 -14.88 -41.44 1.20
C ARG A 328 -14.11 -41.41 2.51
N GLU A 329 -12.96 -42.07 2.59
CA GLU A 329 -12.08 -42.02 3.75
C GLU A 329 -11.53 -40.61 3.98
N ILE A 330 -11.05 -39.94 2.93
CA ILE A 330 -10.61 -38.54 3.00
C ILE A 330 -11.79 -37.64 3.42
N LEU A 331 -12.98 -37.86 2.86
CA LEU A 331 -14.17 -37.10 3.25
C LEU A 331 -14.52 -37.30 4.74
N ARG A 332 -14.44 -38.53 5.26
CA ARG A 332 -14.64 -38.84 6.69
C ARG A 332 -13.58 -38.21 7.58
N LYS A 333 -12.31 -38.16 7.15
CA LYS A 333 -11.23 -37.47 7.86
C LYS A 333 -11.57 -35.99 8.11
N HIS A 334 -12.20 -35.31 7.14
CA HIS A 334 -12.55 -33.89 7.29
C HIS A 334 -13.86 -33.67 8.07
N PHE A 335 -14.93 -34.41 7.76
CA PHE A 335 -16.29 -34.12 8.27
C PHE A 335 -16.83 -35.09 9.33
N GLY A 336 -16.11 -36.18 9.64
CA GLY A 336 -16.54 -37.17 10.62
C GLY A 336 -17.91 -37.75 10.31
N GLU A 337 -18.83 -37.66 11.28
CA GLU A 337 -20.21 -38.16 11.16
C GLU A 337 -21.04 -37.45 10.08
N GLN A 338 -20.66 -36.23 9.68
CA GLN A 338 -21.36 -35.46 8.64
C GLN A 338 -20.93 -35.86 7.22
N ALA A 339 -19.93 -36.73 7.06
CA ALA A 339 -19.42 -37.11 5.74
C ALA A 339 -20.49 -37.60 4.76
N PRO A 340 -21.50 -38.41 5.14
CA PRO A 340 -22.55 -38.83 4.20
C PRO A 340 -23.37 -37.67 3.60
N GLN A 341 -23.60 -36.59 4.37
CA GLN A 341 -24.31 -35.41 3.88
C GLN A 341 -23.43 -34.66 2.87
N TRP A 342 -22.14 -34.48 3.20
CA TRP A 342 -21.19 -33.83 2.31
C TRP A 342 -20.88 -34.65 1.05
N GLU A 343 -20.95 -35.98 1.11
CA GLU A 343 -20.83 -36.87 -0.07
C GLU A 343 -21.96 -36.56 -1.07
N GLN A 344 -23.20 -36.46 -0.58
CA GLN A 344 -24.34 -36.08 -1.40
C GLN A 344 -24.20 -34.68 -2.00
N THR A 345 -23.64 -33.73 -1.25
CA THR A 345 -23.47 -32.34 -1.70
C THR A 345 -22.34 -32.16 -2.72
N LEU A 346 -21.22 -32.87 -2.56
CA LEU A 346 -19.97 -32.64 -3.29
C LEU A 346 -19.69 -33.70 -4.36
N MET A 347 -20.28 -34.89 -4.28
CA MET A 347 -19.98 -35.98 -5.20
C MET A 347 -21.18 -36.42 -6.05
N HIS A 348 -22.37 -35.89 -5.74
CA HIS A 348 -23.61 -36.23 -6.43
C HIS A 348 -24.35 -34.98 -6.93
N SER A 349 -25.08 -35.12 -8.03
CA SER A 349 -25.73 -34.03 -8.77
C SER A 349 -27.03 -33.55 -8.10
N SER A 350 -26.93 -32.91 -6.93
CA SER A 350 -28.03 -32.20 -6.27
C SER A 350 -27.86 -30.66 -6.39
N PRO A 351 -28.95 -29.86 -6.47
CA PRO A 351 -28.86 -28.39 -6.50
C PRO A 351 -28.13 -27.83 -5.25
N LEU A 352 -27.25 -26.82 -5.43
CA LEU A 352 -26.50 -26.18 -4.33
C LEU A 352 -27.42 -25.55 -3.26
N ALA A 353 -28.62 -25.11 -3.65
CA ALA A 353 -29.58 -24.43 -2.76
C ALA A 353 -30.15 -25.33 -1.65
N ASP A 354 -30.13 -26.65 -1.83
CA ASP A 354 -30.66 -27.63 -0.87
C ASP A 354 -29.58 -28.23 0.05
N ALA A 355 -28.32 -27.79 -0.11
CA ALA A 355 -27.13 -28.58 0.25
C ALA A 355 -26.29 -28.05 1.43
N ILE A 356 -26.67 -26.92 2.04
CA ILE A 356 -25.97 -26.37 3.22
C ILE A 356 -26.55 -27.05 4.47
N PRO A 357 -25.78 -27.85 5.22
CA PRO A 357 -26.27 -28.44 6.47
C PRO A 357 -26.67 -27.35 7.46
N ASN A 358 -27.82 -27.55 8.10
CA ASN A 358 -28.55 -26.63 8.98
C ASN A 358 -27.66 -25.73 9.87
N ARG A 359 -27.93 -24.41 9.90
CA ARG A 359 -27.21 -23.31 10.59
C ARG A 359 -27.05 -23.43 12.13
N SER A 360 -27.35 -24.55 12.76
CA SER A 360 -27.61 -24.61 14.21
C SER A 360 -26.44 -25.01 15.12
N SER A 361 -25.20 -25.17 14.63
CA SER A 361 -24.06 -25.57 15.50
C SER A 361 -22.82 -24.67 15.47
N VAL A 362 -22.77 -23.63 14.64
CA VAL A 362 -21.68 -22.63 14.73
C VAL A 362 -22.09 -21.59 15.77
N LYS A 363 -21.83 -21.89 17.04
CA LYS A 363 -21.86 -20.88 18.09
C LYS A 363 -20.90 -19.76 17.70
N HIS A 364 -21.43 -18.57 17.49
CA HIS A 364 -20.67 -17.34 17.65
C HIS A 364 -19.95 -17.39 19.00
N ALA A 365 -18.63 -17.38 18.96
CA ALA A 365 -17.79 -16.86 20.03
C ALA A 365 -17.06 -15.64 19.45
N PRO A 366 -16.94 -14.57 20.26
CA PRO A 366 -16.75 -13.19 19.80
C PRO A 366 -15.44 -12.91 19.08
#